data_AF-A0A4R6KAJ7-F1
#
_entry.id   AF-A0A4R6KAJ7-F1
#
_cell.length_a   1.000
_cell.length_b   1.000
_cell.length_c   1.000
_cell.angle_alpha   90.00
_cell.angle_beta   90.00
_cell.angle_gamma   90.00
#
_symmetry.space_group_name_H-M   'P 1'
#
loop_
_entity.id
_entity.type
_entity.pdbx_description
1 polymer ?
#
loop_
_entity_poly.entity_id
_entity_poly.type
_entity_poly.pdbx_seq_one_letter_code
_entity_poly.pdbx_strand_id
1 'polypeptide(L)'
;MCLDVVNWMVGRISDVAGADHYYNNVNQQDQADCNAHGIDYQPCVIPGDLQSGHRRHGDLMWRQFYNLTRVGVQGLYISMFDEFNEGNQIAKTAETAAWVPTGSGLRALDEDGTACSSDYYLRLTNDGGRLFKGQAPLTPVRPTAPMG
;
A
#
# COMPACT_ATOMS: atom_id res chain seq x y z
N MET A 1 -17.33 -19.80 3.73
CA MET A 1 -16.51 -18.61 3.95
C MET A 1 -16.76 -17.69 2.78
N CYS A 2 -17.61 -16.68 2.97
CA CYS A 2 -17.67 -15.54 2.06
C CYS A 2 -16.49 -14.63 2.43
N LEU A 3 -15.84 -14.01 1.45
CA LEU A 3 -14.72 -13.10 1.64
C LEU A 3 -15.22 -11.71 1.26
N ASP A 4 -15.22 -10.75 2.18
CA ASP A 4 -15.43 -9.36 1.80
C ASP A 4 -14.09 -8.76 1.36
N VAL A 5 -13.87 -8.77 0.05
CA VAL A 5 -12.80 -8.01 -0.59
C VAL A 5 -13.36 -6.61 -0.85
N VAL A 6 -13.07 -5.67 0.04
CA VAL A 6 -13.30 -4.25 -0.22
C VAL A 6 -12.33 -3.83 -1.33
N ASN A 7 -12.81 -3.89 -2.57
CA ASN A 7 -11.95 -4.02 -3.74
C ASN A 7 -11.31 -2.71 -4.22
N TRP A 8 -11.67 -1.54 -3.66
CA TRP A 8 -11.25 -0.28 -4.24
C TRP A 8 -10.94 0.82 -3.22
N MET A 9 -9.70 0.81 -2.71
CA MET A 9 -9.11 1.92 -1.96
C MET A 9 -8.50 3.01 -2.86
N VAL A 10 -8.30 2.72 -4.14
CA VAL A 10 -7.78 3.70 -5.10
C VAL A 10 -8.74 4.90 -5.17
N GLY A 11 -8.20 6.10 -4.99
CA GLY A 11 -8.98 7.34 -4.92
C GLY A 11 -9.75 7.57 -3.62
N ARG A 12 -9.72 6.64 -2.65
CA ARG A 12 -10.32 6.81 -1.31
C ARG A 12 -9.35 7.43 -0.31
N ILE A 13 -8.08 7.09 -0.42
CA ILE A 13 -6.99 7.65 0.39
C ILE A 13 -5.79 7.98 -0.50
N SER A 14 -5.05 9.03 -0.13
CA SER A 14 -3.86 9.50 -0.85
C SER A 14 -2.67 9.74 0.07
N ASP A 15 -2.86 9.65 1.39
CA ASP A 15 -1.83 9.94 2.39
C ASP A 15 -2.05 9.18 3.71
N VAL A 16 -1.10 9.34 4.63
CA VAL A 16 -1.11 8.75 5.98
C VAL A 16 -2.34 9.18 6.79
N ALA A 17 -2.77 10.43 6.66
CA ALA A 17 -3.92 10.96 7.39
C ALA A 17 -5.23 10.29 6.93
N GLY A 18 -5.39 10.07 5.62
CA GLY A 18 -6.48 9.30 5.05
C GLY A 18 -6.47 7.84 5.50
N ALA A 19 -5.29 7.20 5.54
CA ALA A 19 -5.13 5.85 6.06
C ALA A 19 -5.52 5.74 7.55
N ASP A 20 -5.20 6.75 8.36
CA ASP A 20 -5.60 6.82 9.77
C ASP A 20 -7.08 7.11 9.95
N HIS A 21 -7.65 7.97 9.13
CA HIS A 21 -9.08 8.23 9.13
C HIS A 21 -9.85 6.94 8.81
N TYR A 22 -9.44 6.17 7.79
CA TYR A 22 -10.06 4.89 7.45
C TYR A 22 -9.93 3.86 8.58
N TYR A 23 -8.76 3.77 9.21
CA TYR A 23 -8.58 2.90 10.37
C TYR A 23 -9.56 3.22 11.52
N ASN A 24 -9.71 4.50 11.85
CA ASN A 24 -10.53 4.93 12.99
C ASN A 24 -12.04 4.84 12.71
N ASN A 25 -12.46 5.05 11.46
CA ASN A 25 -13.86 5.26 11.14
C ASN A 25 -14.50 4.19 10.25
N VAL A 26 -13.70 3.32 9.61
CA VAL A 26 -14.20 2.32 8.64
C VAL A 26 -13.71 0.93 9.01
N ASN A 27 -12.41 0.67 8.93
CA ASN A 27 -11.86 -0.69 8.95
C ASN A 27 -12.19 -1.47 10.24
N GLN A 28 -12.23 -0.80 11.39
CA GLN A 28 -12.62 -1.43 12.65
C GLN A 28 -14.12 -1.83 12.68
N GLN A 29 -14.98 -1.03 12.05
CA GLN A 29 -16.41 -1.29 11.97
C GLN A 29 -16.68 -2.43 10.97
N ASP A 30 -16.04 -2.38 9.80
CA ASP A 30 -16.10 -3.46 8.80
C ASP A 30 -15.64 -4.80 9.39
N GLN A 31 -14.51 -4.80 10.13
CA GLN A 31 -14.05 -6.01 10.81
C GLN A 31 -15.07 -6.53 11.84
N ALA A 32 -15.69 -5.63 12.61
CA ALA A 32 -16.69 -6.02 13.60
C ALA A 32 -17.94 -6.63 12.93
N ASP A 33 -18.38 -6.06 11.81
CA ASP A 33 -19.51 -6.57 11.03
C ASP A 33 -19.18 -7.93 10.38
N CYS A 34 -18.00 -8.07 9.77
CA CYS A 34 -17.51 -9.33 9.23
C CYS A 34 -17.47 -10.42 10.31
N ASN A 35 -16.95 -10.09 11.51
CA ASN A 35 -16.93 -11.01 12.65
C ASN A 35 -18.35 -11.42 13.08
N ALA A 36 -19.31 -10.49 13.11
CA ALA A 36 -20.70 -10.77 13.49
C ALA A 36 -21.39 -11.74 12.52
N HIS A 37 -20.93 -11.78 11.27
CA HIS A 37 -21.48 -12.63 10.21
C HIS A 37 -20.63 -13.87 9.88
N GLY A 38 -19.50 -14.08 10.58
CA GLY A 38 -18.58 -15.20 10.29
C GLY A 38 -17.94 -15.10 8.91
N ILE A 39 -17.62 -13.87 8.48
CA ILE A 39 -16.98 -13.53 7.21
C ILE A 39 -15.54 -13.11 7.51
N ASP A 40 -14.61 -13.55 6.67
CA ASP A 40 -13.22 -13.09 6.75
C ASP A 40 -13.11 -11.75 6.02
N TYR A 41 -12.52 -10.76 6.69
CA TYR A 41 -12.27 -9.44 6.14
C TYR A 41 -10.89 -9.40 5.47
N GLN A 42 -10.86 -9.00 4.20
CA GLN A 42 -9.63 -8.83 3.42
C GLN A 42 -9.60 -7.45 2.74
N PRO A 43 -9.16 -6.40 3.47
CA PRO A 43 -9.05 -5.08 2.90
C PRO A 43 -7.88 -4.94 1.93
N CYS A 44 -8.01 -3.92 1.09
CA CYS A 44 -7.02 -3.52 0.11
C CYS A 44 -5.92 -2.64 0.72
N VAL A 45 -4.67 -2.85 0.28
CA VAL A 45 -3.49 -2.01 0.54
C VAL A 45 -2.98 -1.48 -0.79
N ILE A 46 -2.80 -0.16 -0.89
CA ILE A 46 -2.30 0.51 -2.11
C ILE A 46 -0.92 1.14 -1.87
N PRO A 47 -0.02 1.17 -2.89
CA PRO A 47 1.20 1.94 -2.82
C PRO A 47 0.95 3.45 -2.93
N GLY A 48 -0.19 3.84 -3.52
CA GLY A 48 -0.53 5.21 -3.90
C GLY A 48 -0.25 5.47 -5.39
N ASP A 49 -1.02 6.40 -5.96
CA ASP A 49 -0.85 6.86 -7.34
C ASP A 49 0.49 7.61 -7.50
N LEU A 50 1.36 7.05 -8.35
CA LEU A 50 2.65 7.64 -8.71
C LEU A 50 2.49 8.99 -9.46
N GLN A 51 1.53 9.11 -10.36
CA GLN A 51 1.36 10.32 -11.19
C GLN A 51 0.89 11.51 -10.36
N SER A 52 0.21 11.25 -9.24
CA SER A 52 -0.21 12.27 -8.27
C SER A 52 0.79 12.45 -7.10
N GLY A 53 1.89 11.68 -7.07
CA GLY A 53 2.91 11.75 -6.02
C GLY A 53 2.45 11.21 -4.65
N HIS A 54 1.40 10.38 -4.60
CA HIS A 54 0.87 9.81 -3.35
C HIS A 54 1.76 8.73 -2.75
N ARG A 55 2.73 8.26 -3.53
CA ARG A 55 3.63 7.17 -3.16
C ARG A 55 4.51 7.50 -1.97
N ARG A 56 5.10 8.70 -1.93
CA ARG A 56 5.94 9.20 -0.80
C ARG A 56 6.86 8.12 -0.25
N HIS A 57 7.57 7.44 -1.16
CA HIS A 57 8.41 6.26 -0.92
C HIS A 57 7.81 5.24 0.04
N GLY A 58 6.52 4.94 -0.06
CA GLY A 58 5.87 3.87 0.68
C GLY A 58 5.33 4.26 2.06
N ASP A 59 5.28 5.54 2.41
CA ASP A 59 4.72 6.00 3.70
C ASP A 59 3.24 5.58 3.84
N LEU A 60 2.45 5.85 2.80
CA LEU A 60 1.04 5.47 2.72
C LEU A 60 0.86 3.95 2.82
N MET A 61 1.64 3.18 2.06
CA MET A 61 1.54 1.72 2.03
C MET A 61 1.90 1.10 3.37
N TRP A 62 3.01 1.56 3.99
CA TRP A 62 3.42 1.05 5.30
C TRP A 62 2.39 1.38 6.38
N ARG A 63 1.79 2.58 6.34
CA ARG A 63 0.76 2.94 7.30
C ARG A 63 -0.45 2.01 7.22
N GLN A 64 -0.85 1.62 6.01
CA GLN A 64 -1.95 0.66 5.82
C GLN A 64 -1.59 -0.72 6.40
N PHE A 65 -0.37 -1.24 6.15
CA PHE A 65 0.07 -2.51 6.77
C PHE A 65 0.00 -2.46 8.29
N TYR A 66 0.52 -1.38 8.90
CA TYR A 66 0.49 -1.19 10.34
C TYR A 66 -0.96 -1.12 10.88
N ASN A 67 -1.80 -0.28 10.28
CA ASN A 67 -3.18 -0.09 10.71
C ASN A 67 -4.01 -1.37 10.56
N LEU A 68 -3.92 -2.06 9.42
CA LEU A 68 -4.72 -3.26 9.15
C LEU A 68 -4.29 -4.47 9.98
N THR A 69 -2.99 -4.60 10.28
CA THR A 69 -2.52 -5.61 11.24
C THR A 69 -3.10 -5.36 12.63
N ARG A 70 -3.27 -4.09 13.03
CA ARG A 70 -3.90 -3.72 14.32
C ARG A 70 -5.41 -3.96 14.35
N VAL A 71 -6.09 -3.84 13.21
CA VAL A 71 -7.52 -4.19 13.11
C VAL A 71 -7.73 -5.68 13.33
N GLY A 72 -6.75 -6.52 12.97
CA GLY A 72 -6.85 -7.98 13.12
C GLY A 72 -7.55 -8.66 11.94
N VAL A 73 -7.37 -8.12 10.74
CA VAL A 73 -7.94 -8.65 9.50
C VAL A 73 -7.35 -10.01 9.13
N GLN A 74 -8.13 -10.84 8.43
CA GLN A 74 -7.74 -12.22 8.10
C GLN A 74 -6.82 -12.30 6.88
N GLY A 75 -6.88 -11.30 5.99
CA GLY A 75 -6.01 -11.20 4.84
C GLY A 75 -5.78 -9.75 4.42
N LEU A 76 -4.84 -9.57 3.50
CA LEU A 76 -4.60 -8.30 2.81
C LEU A 76 -4.61 -8.54 1.31
N TYR A 77 -5.13 -7.58 0.55
CA TYR A 77 -5.05 -7.58 -0.91
C TYR A 77 -4.21 -6.39 -1.38
N ILE A 78 -3.14 -6.62 -2.16
CA ILE A 78 -2.38 -5.51 -2.74
C ILE A 78 -3.05 -5.09 -4.04
N SER A 79 -3.50 -3.83 -4.12
CA SER A 79 -4.04 -3.25 -5.34
C SER A 79 -3.06 -2.23 -5.92
N MET A 80 -2.28 -2.57 -6.96
CA MET A 80 -2.20 -3.88 -7.64
C MET A 80 -0.75 -4.24 -7.98
N PHE A 81 -0.54 -5.43 -8.54
CA PHE A 81 0.77 -5.80 -9.06
C PHE A 81 1.18 -4.89 -10.23
N ASP A 82 0.30 -4.67 -11.22
CA ASP A 82 0.63 -4.09 -12.53
C ASP A 82 -0.34 -3.00 -13.03
N GLU A 83 -1.14 -2.38 -12.16
CA GLU A 83 -2.07 -1.30 -12.54
C GLU A 83 -1.33 0.03 -12.80
N PHE A 84 -0.57 0.07 -13.90
CA PHE A 84 0.23 1.22 -14.34
C PHE A 84 -0.65 2.40 -14.77
N ASN A 85 -1.82 2.12 -15.34
CA ASN A 85 -2.75 3.15 -15.81
C ASN A 85 -3.27 4.04 -14.67
N GLU A 86 -3.32 3.52 -13.44
CA GLU A 86 -3.72 4.27 -12.24
C GLU A 86 -2.56 4.57 -11.31
N GLY A 87 -1.33 4.25 -11.71
CA GLY A 87 -0.12 4.50 -10.93
C GLY A 87 -0.02 3.69 -9.64
N ASN A 88 -0.82 2.61 -9.45
CA ASN A 88 -0.89 1.81 -8.22
C ASN A 88 -0.13 0.47 -8.29
N GLN A 89 0.72 0.27 -9.30
CA GLN A 89 1.53 -0.94 -9.46
C GLN A 89 2.62 -1.09 -8.38
N ILE A 90 2.81 -2.29 -7.83
CA ILE A 90 4.03 -2.64 -7.07
C ILE A 90 5.13 -3.25 -7.95
N ALA A 91 4.82 -3.55 -9.22
CA ALA A 91 5.78 -4.01 -10.21
C ALA A 91 6.91 -3.00 -10.42
N LYS A 92 8.05 -3.51 -10.91
CA LYS A 92 9.24 -2.71 -11.13
C LYS A 92 8.94 -1.50 -12.02
N THR A 93 9.26 -0.32 -11.49
CA THR A 93 8.99 0.97 -12.13
C THR A 93 10.33 1.70 -12.32
N ALA A 94 10.41 2.55 -13.35
CA ALA A 94 11.59 3.35 -13.64
C ALA A 94 12.07 4.12 -12.41
N GLU A 95 13.35 3.94 -12.05
CA GLU A 95 13.95 4.60 -10.88
C GLU A 95 14.08 6.10 -11.11
N THR A 96 14.48 6.48 -12.32
CA THR A 96 14.73 7.86 -12.70
C THR A 96 14.12 8.20 -14.05
N ALA A 97 13.95 9.50 -14.32
CA ALA A 97 13.41 9.98 -15.59
C ALA A 97 14.23 9.55 -16.83
N ALA A 98 15.50 9.17 -16.65
CA ALA A 98 16.35 8.66 -17.73
C ALA A 98 15.85 7.33 -18.33
N TRP A 99 15.05 6.58 -17.58
CA TRP A 99 14.46 5.30 -17.99
C TRP A 99 13.02 5.46 -18.49
N VAL A 100 12.47 6.68 -18.46
CA VAL A 100 11.11 6.98 -18.91
C VAL A 100 11.14 7.47 -20.37
N PRO A 101 10.27 6.99 -21.26
CA PRO A 101 10.20 7.49 -22.63
C PRO A 101 9.94 9.00 -22.67
N THR A 102 10.82 9.74 -23.34
CA THR A 102 10.69 11.20 -23.50
C THR A 102 9.33 11.58 -24.09
N GLY A 103 8.65 12.54 -23.47
CA GLY A 103 7.35 13.03 -23.92
C GLY A 103 6.14 12.16 -23.54
N SER A 104 6.34 11.08 -22.76
CA SER A 104 5.23 10.23 -22.29
C SER A 104 4.36 10.87 -21.20
N GLY A 105 4.87 11.86 -20.48
CA GLY A 105 4.19 12.44 -19.31
C GLY A 105 4.21 11.56 -18.06
N LEU A 106 4.86 10.40 -18.11
CA LEU A 106 4.97 9.48 -16.98
C LEU A 106 6.02 9.94 -15.97
N ARG A 107 5.73 9.78 -14.67
CA ARG A 107 6.70 9.96 -13.58
C ARG A 107 7.52 8.69 -13.30
N ALA A 108 8.77 8.90 -12.87
CA ALA A 108 9.65 7.88 -12.30
C ALA A 108 9.52 7.84 -10.76
N LEU A 109 10.13 6.85 -10.10
CA LEU A 109 10.02 6.70 -8.64
C LEU A 109 10.72 7.82 -7.85
N ASP A 110 11.69 8.50 -8.45
CA ASP A 110 12.41 9.65 -7.87
C ASP A 110 11.73 11.01 -8.14
N GLU A 111 10.43 11.02 -8.46
CA GLU A 111 9.70 12.23 -8.89
C GLU A 111 9.72 13.39 -7.89
N ASP A 112 9.92 13.09 -6.60
CA ASP A 112 10.04 14.07 -5.51
C ASP A 112 11.51 14.30 -5.07
N GLY A 113 12.47 13.83 -5.85
CA GLY A 113 13.91 14.01 -5.65
C GLY A 113 14.57 12.98 -4.72
N THR A 114 13.82 12.03 -4.18
CA THR A 114 14.38 10.96 -3.34
C THR A 114 14.58 9.68 -4.14
N ALA A 115 15.81 9.18 -4.15
CA ALA A 115 16.15 7.95 -4.86
C ALA A 115 15.37 6.74 -4.31
N CYS A 116 14.83 5.93 -5.22
CA CYS A 116 13.99 4.80 -4.89
C CYS A 116 14.24 3.69 -5.92
N SER A 117 14.69 2.52 -5.47
CA SER A 117 15.04 1.42 -6.37
C SER A 117 13.79 0.82 -7.03
N SER A 118 13.96 0.26 -8.22
CA SER A 118 12.86 -0.25 -9.05
C SER A 118 12.07 -1.36 -8.35
N ASP A 119 12.72 -2.15 -7.49
CA ASP A 119 12.12 -3.23 -6.73
C ASP A 119 11.60 -2.82 -5.35
N TYR A 120 11.67 -1.52 -5.00
CA TYR A 120 11.37 -1.04 -3.66
C TYR A 120 10.00 -1.48 -3.14
N TYR A 121 8.95 -1.35 -3.95
CA TYR A 121 7.59 -1.72 -3.55
C TYR A 121 7.39 -3.24 -3.39
N LEU A 122 8.22 -4.06 -4.05
CA LEU A 122 8.25 -5.51 -3.82
C LEU A 122 8.89 -5.83 -2.46
N ARG A 123 10.01 -5.17 -2.13
CA ARG A 123 10.67 -5.30 -0.81
C ARG A 123 9.76 -4.82 0.31
N LEU A 124 9.08 -3.69 0.11
CA LEU A 124 8.10 -3.13 1.05
C LEU A 124 6.92 -4.08 1.27
N THR A 125 6.41 -4.70 0.20
CA THR A 125 5.34 -5.71 0.29
C THR A 125 5.81 -6.93 1.08
N ASN A 126 7.05 -7.39 0.89
CA ASN A 126 7.61 -8.49 1.67
C ASN A 126 7.68 -8.15 3.16
N ASP A 127 8.19 -6.98 3.53
CA ASP A 127 8.28 -6.55 4.93
C ASP A 127 6.89 -6.34 5.55
N GLY A 128 5.94 -5.78 4.80
CA GLY A 128 4.54 -5.64 5.22
C GLY A 128 3.87 -7.01 5.44
N GLY A 129 4.13 -7.99 4.57
CA GLY A 129 3.67 -9.36 4.74
C GLY A 129 4.28 -10.04 5.98
N ARG A 130 5.55 -9.76 6.30
CA ARG A 130 6.19 -10.25 7.54
C ARG A 130 5.57 -9.62 8.78
N LEU A 131 5.30 -8.32 8.76
CA LEU A 131 4.58 -7.60 9.82
C LEU A 131 3.22 -8.24 10.09
N PHE A 132 2.42 -8.41 9.03
CA PHE A 132 1.08 -8.97 9.08
C PHE A 132 1.05 -10.39 9.65
N LYS A 133 1.99 -11.24 9.25
CA LYS A 133 2.12 -12.63 9.74
C LYS A 133 2.75 -12.75 11.14
N GLY A 134 3.06 -11.63 11.82
CA GLY A 134 3.76 -11.66 13.11
C GLY A 134 5.21 -12.15 13.04
N GLN A 135 5.83 -12.13 11.86
CA GLN A 135 7.23 -12.52 11.62
C GLN A 135 8.21 -11.34 11.81
N ALA A 136 7.68 -10.16 12.12
CA ALA A 136 8.39 -8.95 12.50
C ALA A 136 7.59 -8.22 13.60
N PRO A 137 8.23 -7.41 14.47
CA PRO A 137 7.51 -6.66 15.49
C PRO A 137 6.52 -5.67 14.88
N LEU A 138 5.33 -5.55 15.48
CA LEU A 138 4.37 -4.52 15.10
C LEU A 138 4.96 -3.12 15.35
N THR A 139 5.19 -2.34 14.29
CA THR A 139 5.80 -1.02 14.38
C THR A 139 5.23 -0.05 13.32
N PRO A 140 4.98 1.22 13.68
CA PRO A 140 4.64 2.25 12.69
C PRO A 140 5.87 2.71 11.89
N VAL A 141 7.09 2.38 12.33
CA VAL A 141 8.33 2.77 11.66
C VAL A 141 8.65 1.76 10.56
N ARG A 142 8.71 2.24 9.31
CA ARG A 142 9.04 1.40 8.15
C ARG A 142 10.50 0.94 8.19
N PRO A 143 10.78 -0.38 8.15
CA PRO A 143 12.15 -0.89 8.10
C PRO A 143 12.75 -0.84 6.69
N THR A 144 11.91 -0.88 5.65
CA THR A 144 12.34 -0.90 4.26
C THR A 144 12.89 0.47 3.84
N ALA A 145 14.18 0.51 3.49
CA ALA A 145 14.81 1.69 2.91
C ALA A 145 14.46 1.81 1.40
N PRO A 146 14.21 3.04 0.88
CA PRO A 146 13.95 3.29 -0.54
C PRO A 146 15.06 2.76 -1.45
N MET A 147 16.31 2.87 -1.01
CA MET A 147 17.48 2.24 -1.62
C MET A 147 17.88 0.99 -0.83
N GLY A 148 18.37 -0.04 -1.50
CA GLY A 148 18.78 -1.32 -0.90
C GLY A 148 19.94 -1.97 -1.64
#